data_AF-U2UQD7-F1
#
_entry.id   AF-U2UQD7-F1
#
_cell.length_a   1.000
_cell.length_b   1.000
_cell.length_c   1.000
_cell.angle_alpha   90.00
_cell.angle_beta   90.00
_cell.angle_gamma   90.00
#
_symmetry.space_group_name_H-M   'P 1'
#
loop_
_entity.id
_entity.type
_entity.pdbx_description
1 polymer ?
#
loop_
_entity_poly.entity_id
_entity_poly.type
_entity_poly.pdbx_seq_one_letter_code
_entity_poly.pdbx_strand_id
1 'polypeptide(L)'
;MKFNKKSDKLKLVNEMICEITENVSEMRGCPPRAASRGENMNSFQIITNNPSLEGELSHRYPEAPIDVSYRKLSFRSVLTAVRDEIHGGAKLLSHPLSGSVKPLETPYKSVLIERRDGADLDLDSLSLIENAIQACDKFKEQDRIHIPELQKDFQLVDRSLILTAVDSLLSDF
;
A
#
# COMPACT_ATOMS: atom_id res chain seq x y z
N MET A 1 26.94 -58.04 10.60
CA MET A 1 26.86 -56.56 10.57
C MET A 1 25.43 -56.12 10.84
N LYS A 2 25.16 -55.40 11.93
CA LYS A 2 23.83 -54.84 12.22
C LYS A 2 23.73 -53.46 11.57
N PHE A 3 22.94 -53.34 10.51
CA PHE A 3 22.62 -52.06 9.87
C PHE A 3 21.72 -51.24 10.79
N ASN A 4 22.22 -50.09 11.24
CA ASN A 4 21.52 -49.22 12.18
C ASN A 4 20.60 -48.26 11.42
N LYS A 5 19.35 -48.66 11.14
CA LYS A 5 18.31 -47.85 10.46
C LYS A 5 18.08 -46.45 11.07
N LYS A 6 18.49 -46.22 12.32
CA LYS A 6 18.39 -44.93 13.00
C LYS A 6 19.47 -43.94 12.54
N SER A 7 20.64 -44.46 12.13
CA SER A 7 21.76 -43.67 11.62
C SER A 7 21.51 -43.15 10.20
N ASP A 8 20.85 -43.94 9.36
CA ASP A 8 20.60 -43.57 7.96
C ASP A 8 19.48 -42.52 7.84
N LYS A 9 18.44 -42.61 8.70
CA LYS A 9 17.42 -41.55 8.80
C LYS A 9 17.99 -40.24 9.33
N LEU A 10 18.95 -40.29 10.26
CA LEU A 10 19.58 -39.10 10.81
C LEU A 10 20.50 -38.41 9.77
N LYS A 11 21.16 -39.19 8.90
CA LYS A 11 21.90 -38.66 7.76
C LYS A 11 20.98 -37.96 6.76
N LEU A 12 19.86 -38.58 6.40
CA LEU A 12 18.92 -38.00 5.44
C LEU A 12 18.27 -36.71 5.95
N VAL A 13 17.94 -36.64 7.25
CA VAL A 13 17.40 -35.42 7.87
C VAL A 13 18.45 -34.31 7.92
N ASN A 14 19.72 -34.63 8.19
CA ASN A 14 20.80 -33.64 8.18
C ASN A 14 21.11 -33.14 6.77
N GLU A 15 21.07 -34.00 5.75
CA GLU A 15 21.23 -33.59 4.34
C GLU A 15 20.09 -32.66 3.90
N MET A 16 18.84 -32.96 4.28
CA MET A 16 17.69 -32.10 4.01
C MET A 16 17.77 -30.74 4.72
N ILE A 17 18.29 -30.71 5.96
CA ILE A 17 18.50 -29.45 6.70
C ILE A 17 19.59 -28.62 6.00
N CYS A 18 20.68 -29.25 5.55
CA CYS A 18 21.76 -28.57 4.82
C CYS A 18 21.26 -27.91 3.52
N GLU A 19 20.49 -28.62 2.69
CA GLU A 19 19.89 -28.06 1.46
C GLU A 19 18.94 -26.88 1.75
N ILE A 20 18.17 -26.95 2.84
CA ILE A 20 17.28 -25.85 3.25
C ILE A 20 18.12 -24.65 3.74
N THR A 21 19.18 -24.88 4.52
CA THR A 21 20.06 -23.79 4.98
C THR A 21 20.90 -23.16 3.87
N GLU A 22 21.33 -23.92 2.86
CA GLU A 22 22.06 -23.39 1.70
C GLU A 22 21.14 -22.49 0.85
N ASN A 23 19.90 -22.93 0.59
CA ASN A 23 18.89 -22.11 -0.10
C ASN A 23 18.48 -20.84 0.69
N VAL A 24 18.53 -20.88 2.03
CA VAL A 24 18.28 -19.70 2.88
C VAL A 24 19.51 -18.78 2.94
N SER A 25 20.73 -19.31 2.79
CA SER A 25 21.98 -18.53 2.78
C SER A 25 22.21 -17.79 1.46
N GLU A 26 21.77 -18.33 0.32
CA GLU A 26 21.74 -17.60 -0.96
C GLU A 26 20.69 -16.48 -0.96
N MET A 27 19.71 -16.52 -0.04
CA MET A 27 18.76 -15.42 0.22
C MET A 27 19.18 -14.47 1.35
N ARG A 28 20.36 -14.65 1.95
CA ARG A 28 20.93 -13.73 2.96
C ARG A 28 22.42 -13.50 2.75
N GLY A 29 22.75 -12.89 1.62
CA GLY A 29 24.08 -12.39 1.29
C GLY A 29 24.04 -10.99 0.69
N CYS A 30 23.58 -9.98 1.43
CA CYS A 30 23.97 -8.61 1.10
C CYS A 30 25.35 -8.36 1.74
N PRO A 31 26.42 -8.09 0.95
CA PRO A 31 27.65 -7.55 1.50
C PRO A 31 27.35 -6.18 2.13
N PRO A 32 28.19 -5.65 3.04
CA PRO A 32 28.10 -4.24 3.39
C PRO A 32 28.35 -3.45 2.10
N ARG A 33 27.28 -2.98 1.43
CA ARG A 33 27.41 -2.17 0.23
C ARG A 33 28.08 -0.87 0.67
N ALA A 34 29.35 -0.74 0.29
CA ALA A 34 30.01 0.53 0.12
C ALA A 34 29.01 1.53 -0.48
N ALA A 35 29.03 2.76 0.01
CA ALA A 35 28.14 3.85 -0.39
C ALA A 35 28.14 4.05 -1.92
N SER A 36 27.33 3.28 -2.62
CA SER A 36 26.89 3.54 -3.97
C SER A 36 25.60 4.32 -3.81
N ARG A 37 25.60 5.59 -4.23
CA ARG A 37 24.40 6.42 -4.40
C ARG A 37 23.30 5.55 -5.01
N GLY A 38 22.34 5.13 -4.18
CA GLY A 38 21.30 4.20 -4.58
C GLY A 38 20.43 4.86 -5.61
N GLU A 39 20.09 4.13 -6.67
CA GLU A 39 19.07 4.59 -7.61
C GLU A 39 17.75 4.74 -6.85
N ASN A 40 17.17 5.93 -6.88
CA ASN A 40 15.87 6.19 -6.29
C ASN A 40 14.82 5.36 -7.04
N MET A 41 14.35 4.25 -6.46
CA MET A 41 13.22 3.50 -7.02
C MET A 41 11.93 4.21 -6.61
N ASN A 42 11.41 5.03 -7.50
CA ASN A 42 10.06 5.55 -7.33
C ASN A 42 9.05 4.43 -7.62
N SER A 43 8.05 4.29 -6.76
CA SER A 43 6.96 3.32 -6.95
C SER A 43 5.61 3.96 -6.64
N PHE A 44 4.56 3.48 -7.27
CA PHE A 44 3.21 4.00 -7.03
C PHE A 44 2.46 3.10 -6.07
N GLN A 45 1.72 3.69 -5.15
CA GLN A 45 0.92 2.93 -4.19
C GLN A 45 -0.43 3.60 -3.96
N ILE A 46 -1.49 2.80 -3.84
CA ILE A 46 -2.80 3.22 -3.36
C ILE A 46 -3.00 2.72 -1.93
N ILE A 47 -3.28 3.63 -1.01
CA ILE A 47 -3.67 3.30 0.36
C ILE A 47 -5.17 3.41 0.46
N THR A 48 -5.84 2.33 0.85
CA THR A 48 -7.30 2.25 0.81
C THR A 48 -7.90 1.41 1.92
N ASN A 49 -9.10 1.77 2.36
CA ASN A 49 -9.96 0.89 3.16
C ASN A 49 -11.13 0.30 2.36
N ASN A 50 -11.15 0.51 1.04
CA ASN A 50 -12.17 0.01 0.12
C ASN A 50 -11.78 -1.40 -0.37
N PRO A 51 -12.48 -2.46 0.09
CA PRO A 51 -12.13 -3.84 -0.29
C PRO A 51 -12.36 -4.12 -1.78
N SER A 52 -13.16 -3.30 -2.46
CA SER A 52 -13.47 -3.49 -3.87
C SER A 52 -12.31 -3.17 -4.83
N LEU A 53 -11.18 -2.66 -4.30
CA LEU A 53 -9.95 -2.42 -5.05
C LEU A 53 -8.99 -3.60 -5.01
N GLU A 54 -9.15 -4.54 -4.08
CA GLU A 54 -8.38 -5.78 -4.11
C GLU A 54 -8.69 -6.54 -5.40
N GLY A 55 -7.66 -6.84 -6.19
CA GLY A 55 -7.79 -7.58 -7.45
C GLY A 55 -8.33 -6.77 -8.64
N GLU A 56 -9.14 -5.73 -8.43
CA GLU A 56 -9.66 -4.88 -9.52
C GLU A 56 -8.52 -4.23 -10.31
N LEU A 57 -7.53 -3.70 -9.60
CA LEU A 57 -6.43 -2.95 -10.23
C LEU A 57 -5.54 -3.86 -11.06
N SER A 58 -5.22 -5.05 -10.53
CA SER A 58 -4.48 -6.08 -11.26
C SER A 58 -5.25 -6.63 -12.47
N HIS A 59 -6.58 -6.66 -12.41
CA HIS A 59 -7.42 -7.09 -13.54
C HIS A 59 -7.46 -6.04 -14.65
N ARG A 60 -7.63 -4.76 -14.28
CA ARG A 60 -7.79 -3.66 -15.23
C ARG A 60 -6.46 -3.14 -15.78
N TYR A 61 -5.39 -3.19 -14.98
CA TYR A 61 -4.05 -2.74 -15.34
C TYR A 61 -2.98 -3.78 -14.92
N PRO A 62 -2.87 -4.91 -15.64
CA PRO A 62 -1.99 -6.02 -15.24
C PRO A 62 -0.50 -5.64 -15.13
N GLU A 63 -0.06 -4.70 -15.95
CA GLU A 63 1.35 -4.27 -16.05
C GLU A 63 1.61 -2.91 -15.37
N ALA A 64 0.61 -2.32 -14.69
CA ALA A 64 0.81 -1.03 -14.03
C ALA A 64 1.66 -1.20 -12.77
N PRO A 65 2.70 -0.36 -12.58
CA PRO A 65 3.58 -0.44 -11.41
C PRO A 65 2.95 0.21 -10.16
N ILE A 66 1.71 -0.18 -9.84
CA ILE A 66 0.90 0.38 -8.74
C ILE A 66 0.57 -0.73 -7.73
N ASP A 67 1.08 -0.59 -6.52
CA ASP A 67 0.74 -1.45 -5.38
C ASP A 67 -0.56 -1.01 -4.71
N VAL A 68 -1.37 -1.95 -4.23
CA VAL A 68 -2.61 -1.65 -3.48
C VAL A 68 -2.46 -2.10 -2.03
N SER A 69 -2.33 -1.13 -1.14
CA SER A 69 -2.31 -1.35 0.31
C SER A 69 -3.72 -1.24 0.88
N TYR A 70 -4.48 -2.33 0.80
CA TYR A 70 -5.75 -2.44 1.52
C TYR A 70 -5.51 -2.56 3.03
N ARG A 71 -6.22 -1.75 3.81
CA ARG A 71 -6.15 -1.76 5.28
C ARG A 71 -7.57 -1.60 5.83
N LYS A 72 -7.96 -2.49 6.75
CA LYS A 72 -9.26 -2.39 7.44
C LYS A 72 -9.24 -1.27 8.48
N LEU A 73 -9.33 -0.03 8.01
CA LEU A 73 -9.17 1.21 8.75
C LEU A 73 -10.39 2.12 8.58
N SER A 74 -10.57 3.09 9.48
CA SER A 74 -11.51 4.20 9.25
C SER A 74 -10.99 5.14 8.16
N PHE A 75 -11.88 5.93 7.57
CA PHE A 75 -11.51 6.95 6.56
C PHE A 75 -10.39 7.88 7.08
N ARG A 76 -10.52 8.37 8.32
CA ARG A 76 -9.51 9.21 8.96
C ARG A 76 -8.17 8.49 9.11
N SER A 77 -8.20 7.19 9.43
CA SER A 77 -6.99 6.39 9.59
C SER A 77 -6.29 6.12 8.26
N VAL A 78 -7.03 6.04 7.14
CA VAL A 78 -6.44 6.06 5.79
C VAL A 78 -5.69 7.35 5.55
N LEU A 79 -6.29 8.52 5.83
CA LEU A 79 -5.60 9.80 5.69
C LEU A 79 -4.35 9.90 6.58
N THR A 80 -4.41 9.36 7.79
CA THR A 80 -3.27 9.32 8.72
C THR A 80 -2.14 8.45 8.16
N ALA A 81 -2.47 7.27 7.63
CA ALA A 81 -1.48 6.39 7.00
C ALA A 81 -0.82 7.04 5.78
N VAL A 82 -1.57 7.78 4.96
CA VAL A 82 -1.03 8.54 3.83
C VAL A 82 -0.06 9.62 4.30
N ARG A 83 -0.41 10.35 5.37
CA ARG A 83 0.49 11.35 5.96
C ARG A 83 1.80 10.73 6.44
N ASP A 84 1.74 9.57 7.08
CA ASP A 84 2.94 8.90 7.58
C ASP A 84 3.89 8.51 6.45
N GLU A 85 3.37 8.14 5.27
CA GLU A 85 4.17 7.90 4.06
C GLU A 85 4.75 9.19 3.48
N ILE A 86 3.99 10.30 3.51
CA ILE A 86 4.47 11.63 3.08
C ILE A 86 5.61 12.11 3.99
N HIS A 87 5.51 11.91 5.30
CA HIS A 87 6.62 12.15 6.24
C HIS A 87 7.86 11.31 5.90
N GLY A 88 7.67 10.15 5.27
CA GLY A 88 8.74 9.30 4.73
C GLY A 88 9.31 9.73 3.37
N GLY A 89 8.82 10.83 2.78
CA GLY A 89 9.29 11.36 1.48
C GLY A 89 8.34 11.11 0.31
N ALA A 90 7.22 10.40 0.52
CA ALA A 90 6.23 10.17 -0.51
C ALA A 90 5.54 11.47 -0.97
N LYS A 91 5.06 11.47 -2.20
CA LYS A 91 4.31 12.57 -2.82
C LYS A 91 2.87 12.16 -3.09
N LEU A 92 1.91 13.06 -2.86
CA LEU A 92 0.52 12.86 -3.26
C LEU A 92 0.36 12.99 -4.77
N LEU A 93 -0.32 12.02 -5.38
CA LEU A 93 -0.70 12.06 -6.79
C LEU A 93 -2.21 12.24 -7.00
N SER A 94 -3.00 11.99 -5.96
CA SER A 94 -4.45 12.22 -5.97
C SER A 94 -4.85 13.10 -4.80
N HIS A 95 -5.86 13.94 -5.00
CA HIS A 95 -6.33 14.82 -3.93
C HIS A 95 -6.97 13.97 -2.80
N PRO A 96 -6.58 14.12 -1.51
CA PRO A 96 -7.11 13.29 -0.43
C PRO A 96 -8.62 13.46 -0.20
N LEU A 97 -9.15 14.64 -0.53
CA LEU A 97 -10.58 14.93 -0.58
C LEU A 97 -11.12 14.93 -2.03
N SER A 98 -10.63 14.01 -2.87
CA SER A 98 -11.09 13.89 -4.27
C SER A 98 -12.58 13.57 -4.36
N GLY A 99 -13.24 14.19 -5.34
CA GLY A 99 -14.68 14.12 -5.56
C GLY A 99 -15.48 15.18 -4.80
N SER A 100 -16.70 15.48 -5.25
CA SER A 100 -17.64 16.35 -4.53
C SER A 100 -18.28 15.67 -3.30
N VAL A 101 -17.82 14.46 -2.98
CA VAL A 101 -18.33 13.62 -1.89
C VAL A 101 -17.68 14.08 -0.59
N LYS A 102 -18.49 14.58 0.33
CA LYS A 102 -17.98 15.09 1.61
C LYS A 102 -17.47 13.92 2.46
N PRO A 103 -16.50 14.16 3.38
CA PRO A 103 -16.07 13.15 4.33
C PRO A 103 -17.22 12.53 5.14
N LEU A 104 -18.36 13.20 5.34
CA LEU A 104 -19.52 12.59 6.00
C LEU A 104 -20.23 11.50 5.17
N GLU A 105 -20.11 11.55 3.85
CA GLU A 105 -21.03 10.88 2.94
C GLU A 105 -20.60 9.45 2.56
N THR A 106 -19.35 9.05 2.83
CA THR A 106 -18.85 7.71 2.49
C THR A 106 -17.92 7.14 3.58
N PRO A 107 -17.99 5.85 3.91
CA PRO A 107 -17.02 5.17 4.78
C PRO A 107 -15.70 4.81 4.09
N TYR A 108 -15.61 4.93 2.77
CA TYR A 108 -14.45 4.49 1.99
C TYR A 108 -13.60 5.65 1.50
N LYS A 109 -12.28 5.44 1.49
CA LYS A 109 -11.29 6.33 0.89
C LYS A 109 -10.14 5.54 0.28
N SER A 110 -9.73 5.99 -0.89
CA SER A 110 -8.51 5.55 -1.58
C SER A 110 -7.66 6.75 -1.99
N VAL A 111 -6.35 6.70 -1.71
CA VAL A 111 -5.40 7.76 -2.07
C VAL A 111 -4.19 7.16 -2.77
N LEU A 112 -3.89 7.68 -3.95
CA LEU A 112 -2.70 7.37 -4.76
C LEU A 112 -1.53 8.27 -4.36
N ILE A 113 -0.38 7.65 -4.09
CA ILE A 113 0.89 8.28 -3.76
C ILE A 113 2.02 7.74 -4.64
N GLU A 114 3.06 8.55 -4.81
CA GLU A 114 4.37 8.15 -5.31
C GLU A 114 5.30 7.99 -4.10
N ARG A 115 5.75 6.77 -3.82
CA ARG A 115 6.83 6.53 -2.87
C ARG A 115 8.15 6.91 -3.52
N ARG A 116 8.94 7.72 -2.83
CA ARG A 116 10.22 8.24 -3.31
C ARG A 116 11.27 8.01 -2.22
N ASP A 117 12.03 6.93 -2.36
CA ASP A 117 13.05 6.59 -1.39
C ASP A 117 14.15 7.65 -1.36
N GLY A 118 14.50 8.11 -0.16
CA GLY A 118 15.55 9.12 0.03
C GLY A 118 15.19 10.54 -0.45
N ALA A 119 13.93 10.79 -0.82
CA ALA A 119 13.47 12.12 -1.20
C ALA A 119 13.20 13.01 0.02
N ASP A 120 13.38 14.31 -0.15
CA ASP A 120 12.96 15.31 0.83
C ASP A 120 11.44 15.34 0.98
N LEU A 121 10.99 15.81 2.15
CA LEU A 121 9.58 15.99 2.48
C LEU A 121 8.89 16.93 1.49
N ASP A 122 7.81 16.44 0.87
CA ASP A 122 6.97 17.23 -0.02
C ASP A 122 6.01 18.10 0.79
N LEU A 123 6.36 19.37 1.01
CA LEU A 123 5.58 20.28 1.86
C LEU A 123 4.18 20.56 1.31
N ASP A 124 4.00 20.53 -0.01
CA ASP A 124 2.69 20.70 -0.64
C ASP A 124 1.79 19.50 -0.34
N SER A 125 2.31 18.28 -0.50
CA SER A 125 1.61 17.05 -0.13
C SER A 125 1.28 17.03 1.36
N LEU A 126 2.22 17.45 2.21
CA LEU A 126 2.00 17.52 3.66
C LEU A 126 0.87 18.50 3.99
N SER A 127 0.90 19.70 3.42
CA SER A 127 -0.13 20.71 3.62
C SER A 127 -1.51 20.18 3.19
N LEU A 128 -1.60 19.52 2.04
CA LEU A 128 -2.85 18.95 1.53
C LEU A 128 -3.40 17.84 2.42
N ILE A 129 -2.56 16.90 2.87
CA ILE A 129 -3.04 15.79 3.72
C ILE A 129 -3.44 16.29 5.11
N GLU A 130 -2.70 17.23 5.69
CA GLU A 130 -3.03 17.82 6.99
C GLU A 130 -4.35 18.60 6.93
N ASN A 131 -4.55 19.38 5.88
CA ASN A 131 -5.83 20.08 5.64
C ASN A 131 -6.99 19.08 5.48
N ALA A 132 -6.77 17.95 4.82
CA ALA A 132 -7.78 16.90 4.67
C ALA A 132 -8.12 16.23 6.00
N ILE A 133 -7.11 15.93 6.83
CA ILE A 133 -7.30 15.39 8.18
C ILE A 133 -8.07 16.39 9.04
N GLN A 134 -7.66 17.66 9.06
CA GLN A 134 -8.37 18.71 9.81
C GLN A 134 -9.83 18.88 9.36
N ALA A 135 -10.08 18.81 8.05
CA ALA A 135 -11.45 18.84 7.52
C ALA A 135 -12.26 17.61 7.95
N CYS A 136 -11.64 16.42 7.96
CA CYS A 136 -12.26 15.20 8.45
C CYS A 136 -12.56 15.28 9.96
N ASP A 137 -11.67 15.86 10.76
CA ASP A 137 -11.80 15.94 12.23
C ASP A 137 -12.92 16.88 12.69
N LYS A 138 -13.41 17.76 11.81
CA LYS A 138 -14.64 18.55 12.07
C LYS A 138 -15.88 17.67 12.15
N PHE A 139 -15.80 16.42 11.72
CA PHE A 139 -16.88 15.46 11.68
C PHE A 139 -16.55 14.27 12.57
N LYS A 140 -17.50 13.80 13.37
CA LYS A 140 -17.28 12.60 14.18
C LYS A 140 -17.53 11.38 13.32
N GLU A 141 -16.74 10.32 13.53
CA GLU A 141 -16.90 9.07 12.76
C GLU A 141 -18.32 8.47 12.90
N GLN A 142 -18.94 8.64 14.07
CA GLN A 142 -20.33 8.23 14.32
C GLN A 142 -21.37 8.97 13.44
N ASP A 143 -21.02 10.13 12.89
CA ASP A 143 -21.90 10.94 12.03
C ASP A 143 -21.79 10.51 10.56
N ARG A 144 -20.89 9.56 10.24
CA ARG A 144 -20.64 9.07 8.89
C ARG A 144 -21.73 8.11 8.44
N ILE A 145 -22.07 8.15 7.15
CA ILE A 145 -23.13 7.31 6.60
C ILE A 145 -22.67 5.84 6.51
N HIS A 146 -23.17 5.00 7.41
CA HIS A 146 -22.98 3.55 7.43
C HIS A 146 -24.27 2.81 7.11
N ILE A 147 -24.84 3.06 5.93
CA ILE A 147 -26.04 2.36 5.45
C ILE A 147 -25.58 1.04 4.79
N PRO A 148 -25.91 -0.14 5.35
CA PRO A 148 -25.45 -1.44 4.83
C PRO A 148 -25.80 -1.67 3.36
N GLU A 149 -26.99 -1.24 2.95
CA GLU A 149 -27.53 -1.41 1.60
C GLU A 149 -26.74 -0.60 0.55
N LEU A 150 -26.16 0.54 0.96
CA LEU A 150 -25.43 1.45 0.09
C LEU A 150 -23.91 1.21 0.10
N GLN A 151 -23.43 0.20 0.85
CA GLN A 151 -21.97 -0.04 0.96
C GLN A 151 -21.33 -0.27 -0.41
N LYS A 152 -21.99 -1.01 -1.30
CA LYS A 152 -21.48 -1.25 -2.66
C LYS A 152 -21.44 0.03 -3.49
N ASP A 153 -22.42 0.92 -3.33
CA ASP A 153 -22.46 2.19 -4.05
C ASP A 153 -21.33 3.12 -3.56
N PHE A 154 -21.11 3.20 -2.25
CA PHE A 154 -19.99 3.96 -1.68
C PHE A 154 -18.63 3.42 -2.15
N GLN A 155 -18.47 2.09 -2.20
CA GLN A 155 -17.27 1.44 -2.74
C GLN A 155 -17.08 1.78 -4.22
N LEU A 156 -18.15 1.73 -5.02
CA LEU A 156 -18.12 2.05 -6.45
C LEU A 156 -17.71 3.50 -6.68
N VAL A 157 -18.25 4.45 -5.91
CA VAL A 157 -17.91 5.87 -6.03
C VAL A 157 -16.43 6.11 -5.75
N ASP A 158 -15.92 5.65 -4.60
CA ASP A 158 -14.51 5.81 -4.25
C ASP A 158 -13.57 5.10 -5.25
N ARG A 159 -13.93 3.88 -5.66
CA ARG A 159 -13.19 3.12 -6.67
C ARG A 159 -13.16 3.87 -8.01
N SER A 160 -14.27 4.43 -8.45
CA SER A 160 -14.33 5.16 -9.73
C SER A 160 -13.42 6.39 -9.70
N LEU A 161 -13.42 7.13 -8.58
CA LEU A 161 -12.56 8.31 -8.40
C LEU A 161 -11.07 7.95 -8.45
N ILE A 162 -10.66 6.88 -7.77
CA ILE A 162 -9.24 6.50 -7.76
C ILE A 162 -8.80 5.90 -9.10
N LEU A 163 -9.66 5.14 -9.79
CA LEU A 163 -9.35 4.62 -11.12
C LEU A 163 -9.18 5.74 -12.14
N THR A 164 -9.95 6.83 -12.05
CA THR A 164 -9.70 8.03 -12.87
C THR A 164 -8.33 8.65 -12.60
N ALA A 165 -7.90 8.71 -11.33
CA ALA A 165 -6.56 9.20 -11.00
C ALA A 165 -5.46 8.28 -11.54
N VAL A 166 -5.68 6.96 -11.51
CA VAL A 166 -4.79 5.97 -12.13
C VAL A 166 -4.73 6.16 -13.65
N ASP A 167 -5.88 6.32 -14.31
CA ASP A 167 -5.93 6.58 -15.76
C ASP A 167 -5.15 7.85 -16.14
N SER A 168 -5.29 8.93 -15.36
CA SER A 168 -4.52 10.17 -15.55
C SER A 168 -3.01 9.95 -15.36
N LEU A 169 -2.60 9.23 -14.31
CA LEU A 169 -1.19 8.89 -14.10
C LEU A 169 -0.62 8.07 -15.27
N LEU A 170 -1.38 7.08 -15.75
CA LEU A 170 -0.92 6.19 -16.82
C LEU A 170 -0.89 6.89 -18.19
N SER A 171 -1.71 7.92 -18.41
CA SER A 171 -1.67 8.71 -19.64
C SER A 171 -0.45 9.63 -19.76
N ASP A 172 0.28 9.84 -18.66
CA ASP A 172 1.50 10.64 -18.64
C ASP A 172 2.76 9.85 -19.06
N PHE A 173 2.63 8.54 -19.32
CA PHE A 173 3.69 7.63 -19.82
C PHE A 173 3.49 7.26 -21.30
#